data_AF-A0A954JP12-F1
#
_entry.id   AF-A0A954JP12-F1
#
_cell.length_a   1.000
_cell.length_b   1.000
_cell.length_c   1.000
_cell.angle_alpha   90.00
_cell.angle_beta   90.00
_cell.angle_gamma   90.00
#
_symmetry.space_group_name_H-M   'P 1'
#
loop_
_entity.id
_entity.type
_entity.pdbx_description
1 polymer ?
#
loop_
_entity_poly.entity_id
_entity_poly.type
_entity_poly.pdbx_seq_one_letter_code
_entity_poly.pdbx_strand_id
1 'polypeptide(L)'
;MAFLIDFWLPILLSAVGVFIASSIMHMVIPMHCADHKGLSGEEEIMDAIRSQKNAPGTYVFPFAKDMKEYGSDAMIEKFQRGPVGMITLRPTGSLNMG
;
A
#
# COMPACT_ATOMS: atom_id res chain seq x y z
N MET A 1 -35.79 -8.40 19.76
CA MET A 1 -34.65 -8.22 20.70
C MET A 1 -34.25 -9.49 21.44
N ALA A 2 -35.17 -10.37 21.85
CA ALA A 2 -34.82 -11.63 22.55
C ALA A 2 -33.88 -12.56 21.75
N PHE A 3 -34.15 -12.75 20.45
CA PHE A 3 -33.34 -13.62 19.58
C PHE A 3 -31.83 -13.30 19.59
N LEU A 4 -31.42 -12.02 19.62
CA LEU A 4 -30.01 -11.67 19.61
C LEU A 4 -29.31 -11.99 20.94
N ILE A 5 -30.05 -11.90 22.05
CA ILE A 5 -29.56 -12.21 23.40
C ILE A 5 -29.35 -13.71 23.57
N ASP A 6 -30.24 -14.53 23.03
CA ASP A 6 -30.17 -16.00 23.12
C ASP A 6 -28.93 -16.58 22.41
N PHE A 7 -28.44 -15.90 21.37
CA PHE A 7 -27.24 -16.30 20.62
C PHE A 7 -25.97 -15.52 21.00
N TRP A 8 -26.01 -14.71 22.06
CA TRP A 8 -24.85 -13.87 22.40
C TRP A 8 -23.61 -14.69 22.76
N LEU A 9 -23.79 -15.80 23.47
CA LEU A 9 -22.70 -16.72 23.83
C LEU A 9 -22.05 -17.36 22.59
N PRO A 10 -22.78 -17.99 21.64
CA PRO A 10 -22.17 -18.52 20.43
C PRO A 10 -21.58 -17.43 19.52
N ILE A 11 -22.16 -16.23 19.48
CA ILE A 11 -21.60 -15.10 18.72
C ILE A 11 -20.23 -14.69 19.26
N LEU A 12 -20.12 -14.46 20.57
CA LEU A 12 -18.85 -14.06 21.20
C LEU A 12 -17.79 -15.15 21.05
N LEU A 13 -18.17 -16.41 21.28
CA LEU A 13 -17.25 -17.54 21.14
C LEU A 13 -16.72 -17.65 19.70
N SER A 14 -17.60 -17.49 18.71
CA SER A 14 -17.22 -17.52 17.29
C SER A 14 -16.32 -16.34 16.93
N ALA A 15 -16.65 -15.14 17.42
CA ALA A 15 -15.86 -13.93 17.19
C ALA A 15 -14.44 -14.06 17.76
N VAL A 16 -14.30 -14.55 18.99
CA VAL A 16 -12.99 -14.81 19.61
C VAL A 16 -12.24 -15.90 18.84
N GLY A 17 -12.91 -16.97 18.42
CA GLY A 17 -12.29 -18.03 17.62
C GLY A 17 -11.75 -17.53 16.29
N VAL A 18 -12.54 -16.77 15.53
CA VAL A 18 -12.12 -16.17 14.25
C VAL A 18 -11.00 -15.15 14.45
N PHE A 19 -11.05 -14.35 15.53
CA PHE A 19 -10.01 -13.39 15.85
C PHE A 19 -8.66 -14.07 16.13
N ILE A 20 -8.65 -15.16 16.91
CA ILE A 20 -7.44 -15.94 17.20
C ILE A 20 -6.90 -16.58 15.91
N ALA A 21 -7.76 -17.25 15.14
CA ALA A 21 -7.36 -17.87 13.88
C ALA A 21 -6.78 -16.84 12.89
N SER A 22 -7.43 -15.69 12.75
CA SER A 22 -6.97 -14.58 11.91
C SER A 22 -5.62 -14.03 12.38
N SER A 23 -5.43 -13.85 13.69
CA SER A 23 -4.18 -13.37 14.27
C SER A 23 -3.02 -14.34 13.99
N ILE A 24 -3.24 -15.65 14.17
CA ILE A 24 -2.23 -16.67 13.86
C ILE A 24 -1.90 -16.65 12.36
N MET A 25 -2.92 -16.60 11.49
CA MET A 25 -2.69 -16.53 10.05
C MET A 25 -1.90 -15.28 9.66
N HIS A 26 -2.21 -14.11 10.22
CA HIS A 26 -1.50 -12.87 9.93
C HIS A 26 -0.04 -12.89 10.40
N MET A 27 0.26 -13.56 11.52
CA MET A 27 1.63 -13.66 12.03
C MET A 27 2.46 -14.74 11.33
N VAL A 28 1.85 -15.86 10.94
CA VAL A 28 2.58 -17.03 10.42
C VAL A 28 2.71 -17.01 8.90
N ILE A 29 1.75 -16.40 8.19
CA ILE A 29 1.75 -16.38 6.73
C ILE A 29 2.41 -15.08 6.26
N PRO A 30 3.62 -15.12 5.66
CA PRO A 30 4.31 -13.94 5.17
C PRO A 30 3.73 -13.48 3.81
N MET A 31 2.41 -13.31 3.73
CA MET A 31 1.67 -13.14 2.48
C MET A 31 2.18 -11.95 1.66
N HIS A 32 2.56 -10.86 2.34
CA HIS A 32 3.01 -9.63 1.70
C HIS A 32 4.52 -9.47 1.60
N CYS A 33 5.31 -10.35 2.24
CA CYS A 33 6.76 -10.24 2.16
C CYS A 33 7.26 -10.44 0.71
N ALA A 34 6.60 -11.29 -0.07
CA ALA A 34 6.92 -11.50 -1.48
C ALA A 34 6.49 -10.34 -2.40
N ASP A 35 5.50 -9.55 -1.96
CA ASP A 35 4.97 -8.41 -2.72
C ASP A 35 5.92 -7.20 -2.65
N HIS A 36 6.77 -7.16 -1.61
CA HIS A 36 7.72 -6.08 -1.39
C HIS A 36 9.11 -6.47 -1.88
N LYS A 37 9.70 -5.61 -2.71
CA LYS A 37 11.09 -5.73 -3.17
C LYS A 37 11.83 -4.45 -2.83
N GLY A 38 13.04 -4.60 -2.32
CA GLY A 38 13.96 -3.47 -2.16
C GLY A 38 14.32 -2.87 -3.52
N LEU A 39 14.53 -1.56 -3.55
CA LEU A 39 14.98 -0.89 -4.77
C LEU A 39 16.49 -1.05 -4.94
N SER A 40 16.94 -1.29 -6.17
CA SER A 40 18.37 -1.19 -6.48
C SER A 40 18.79 0.28 -6.40
N GLY A 41 19.83 0.59 -5.62
CA GLY A 41 20.25 1.98 -5.37
C GLY A 41 19.30 2.76 -4.46
N GLU A 42 18.70 2.10 -3.46
CA GLU A 42 17.68 2.66 -2.56
C GLU A 42 18.05 4.03 -1.98
N GLU A 43 19.27 4.20 -1.47
CA GLU A 43 19.73 5.47 -0.88
C GLU A 43 19.68 6.64 -1.89
N GLU A 44 20.18 6.43 -3.12
CA GLU A 44 20.17 7.46 -4.17
C GLU A 44 18.73 7.86 -4.56
N ILE A 45 17.85 6.87 -4.66
CA ILE A 45 16.43 7.09 -4.97
C ILE A 45 15.74 7.83 -3.82
N MET A 46 16.00 7.41 -2.57
CA MET A 46 15.45 8.06 -1.38
C MET A 46 15.91 9.51 -1.26
N ASP A 47 17.18 9.80 -1.51
CA ASP A 47 17.73 11.15 -1.51
C ASP A 47 17.10 12.02 -2.59
N ALA A 48 16.96 11.50 -3.82
CA ALA A 48 16.30 12.21 -4.91
C ALA A 48 14.83 12.52 -4.60
N ILE A 49 14.10 11.60 -3.99
CA ILE A 49 12.70 11.83 -3.57
C ILE A 49 12.65 12.86 -2.44
N ARG A 50 13.52 12.73 -1.43
CA ARG A 50 13.59 13.64 -0.27
C ARG A 50 13.90 15.08 -0.71
N SER A 51 14.77 15.27 -1.70
CA SER A 51 15.15 16.59 -2.19
C SER A 51 13.99 17.36 -2.84
N GLN A 52 13.00 16.64 -3.40
CA GLN A 52 11.83 17.27 -4.03
C GLN A 52 10.79 17.79 -3.03
N LYS A 53 10.88 17.42 -1.74
CA LYS A 53 9.96 17.86 -0.68
C LYS A 53 8.48 17.62 -1.00
N ASN A 54 8.17 16.52 -1.69
CA ASN A 54 6.80 16.09 -1.95
C ASN A 54 6.05 15.80 -0.63
N ALA A 55 4.78 16.20 -0.58
CA ALA A 55 3.91 15.87 0.56
C ALA A 55 3.57 14.36 0.58
N PRO A 56 3.14 13.82 1.73
CA PRO A 56 2.58 12.46 1.77
C PRO A 56 1.41 12.31 0.79
N GLY A 57 1.39 11.21 0.05
CA GLY A 57 0.42 10.98 -1.02
C GLY A 57 0.84 9.89 -1.99
N THR A 58 0.02 9.66 -3.01
CA THR A 58 0.28 8.67 -4.05
C THR A 58 0.62 9.39 -5.36
N TYR A 59 1.78 9.08 -5.91
CA TYR A 59 2.31 9.66 -7.12
C TYR A 59 2.47 8.57 -8.17
N VAL A 60 1.96 8.80 -9.36
CA VAL A 60 2.17 7.91 -10.51
C VAL A 60 3.15 8.58 -11.47
N PHE A 61 3.92 7.78 -12.21
CA PHE A 61 4.78 8.29 -13.26
C PHE A 61 4.87 7.30 -14.43
N PRO A 62 4.90 7.78 -15.67
CA PRO A 62 4.66 9.16 -16.09
C PRO A 62 3.24 9.64 -15.76
N PHE A 63 3.11 10.87 -15.24
CA PHE A 63 1.81 11.48 -14.88
C PHE A 63 1.32 12.41 -15.99
N ALA A 64 0.06 12.27 -16.38
CA ALA A 64 -0.68 13.23 -17.21
C ALA A 64 -1.79 13.89 -16.40
N LYS A 65 -2.03 15.18 -16.65
CA LYS A 65 -3.10 15.94 -15.97
C LYS A 65 -4.47 15.61 -16.54
N ASP A 66 -4.51 15.32 -17.85
CA ASP A 66 -5.74 15.10 -18.59
C ASP A 66 -5.69 13.79 -19.39
N MET A 67 -6.85 13.17 -19.59
CA MET A 67 -6.97 11.92 -20.36
C MET A 67 -6.46 12.05 -21.80
N LYS A 68 -6.53 13.25 -22.38
CA LYS A 68 -6.04 13.51 -23.74
C LYS A 68 -4.51 13.41 -23.84
N GLU A 69 -3.78 13.74 -22.77
CA GLU A 69 -2.31 13.71 -22.78
C GLU A 69 -1.76 12.29 -22.83
N TYR A 70 -2.47 11.30 -22.27
CA TYR A 70 -2.07 9.89 -22.35
C TYR A 70 -2.02 9.35 -23.77
N GLY A 71 -2.82 9.91 -24.69
CA GLY A 71 -2.82 9.53 -26.10
C GLY A 71 -1.78 10.29 -26.94
N SER A 72 -1.02 11.20 -26.35
CA SER A 72 0.02 11.94 -27.09
C SER A 72 1.26 11.09 -27.31
N ASP A 73 1.89 11.21 -28.48
CA ASP A 73 3.13 10.50 -28.82
C ASP A 73 4.22 10.73 -27.77
N ALA A 74 4.34 11.95 -27.26
CA ALA A 74 5.30 12.31 -26.21
C ALA A 74 5.04 11.58 -24.89
N MET A 75 3.78 11.33 -24.53
CA MET A 75 3.47 10.54 -23.33
C MET A 75 3.71 9.06 -23.58
N ILE A 76 3.29 8.54 -24.74
CA ILE A 76 3.54 7.15 -25.15
C ILE A 76 5.04 6.85 -25.12
N GLU A 77 5.88 7.75 -25.63
CA GLU A 77 7.34 7.61 -25.59
C GLU A 77 7.88 7.55 -24.14
N LYS A 78 7.35 8.38 -23.23
CA LYS A 78 7.73 8.31 -21.79
C LYS A 78 7.35 6.97 -21.17
N PHE A 79 6.18 6.43 -21.49
CA PHE A 79 5.75 5.11 -21.02
C PHE A 79 6.64 3.99 -21.58
N GLN A 80 6.99 4.05 -22.87
CA GLN A 80 7.87 3.07 -23.52
C GLN A 80 9.30 3.12 -22.98
N ARG A 81 9.83 4.32 -22.72
CA ARG A 81 11.17 4.51 -22.13
C ARG A 81 11.21 4.08 -20.67
N GLY A 82 10.11 4.25 -19.95
CA GLY A 82 10.01 3.98 -18.53
C GLY A 82 10.91 4.87 -17.66
N PRO A 83 11.00 4.57 -16.35
CA PRO A 83 10.19 3.57 -15.64
C PRO A 83 8.72 4.00 -15.55
N VAL A 84 7.82 3.02 -15.44
CA VAL A 84 6.37 3.23 -15.21
C VAL A 84 6.03 2.67 -13.85
N GLY A 85 5.41 3.47 -13.00
CA GLY A 85 5.10 3.01 -11.65
C GLY A 85 4.31 4.01 -10.82
N MET A 86 4.22 3.66 -9.54
CA MET A 86 3.55 4.43 -8.52
C MET A 86 4.38 4.39 -7.25
N ILE A 87 4.50 5.53 -6.58
CA ILE A 87 5.16 5.66 -5.28
C ILE A 87 4.15 6.24 -4.29
N THR A 88 4.01 5.60 -3.15
CA THR A 88 3.22 6.11 -2.02
C THR A 88 4.16 6.64 -0.95
N LEU A 89 4.12 7.95 -0.73
CA LEU A 89 4.87 8.62 0.32
C LEU A 89 4.02 8.69 1.59
N ARG A 90 4.57 8.16 2.69
CA ARG A 90 3.98 8.28 4.03
C ARG A 90 4.61 9.44 4.79
N PRO A 91 3.95 9.98 5.83
CA PRO A 91 4.56 10.98 6.70
C PRO A 91 5.90 10.49 7.25
N THR A 92 6.88 11.40 7.31
CA THR A 92 8.17 11.13 7.93
C THR A 92 7.98 10.84 9.42
N GLY A 93 8.53 9.73 9.90
CA GLY A 93 8.45 9.34 11.30
C GLY A 93 8.98 7.94 11.55
N SER A 94 8.99 7.54 12.82
CA SER A 94 9.27 6.17 13.22
C SER A 94 8.14 5.23 12.77
N LEU A 95 8.48 3.98 12.50
CA LEU A 95 7.49 2.91 12.33
C LEU A 95 6.69 2.78 13.64
N ASN A 96 5.46 3.30 13.66
CA ASN A 96 4.56 3.12 14.78
C ASN A 96 3.66 1.93 14.46
N MET A 97 3.97 0.79 15.07
CA MET A 97 3.09 -0.37 15.09
C MET A 97 2.22 -0.22 16.34
N GLY A 98 1.06 0.42 16.16
CA GLY A 98 0.02 0.52 17.18
C GLY A 98 -0.90 -0.70 17.15
#